data_AF-A0A450W230-F1
#
_entry.id   AF-A0A450W230-F1
#
_cell.length_a   1.000
_cell.length_b   1.000
_cell.length_c   1.000
_cell.angle_alpha   90.00
_cell.angle_beta   90.00
_cell.angle_gamma   90.00
#
_symmetry.space_group_name_H-M   'P 1'
#
loop_
_entity.id
_entity.type
_entity.pdbx_description
1 polymer ?
#
loop_
_entity_poly.entity_id
_entity_poly.type
_entity_poly.pdbx_seq_one_letter_code
_entity_poly.pdbx_strand_id
1 'polypeptide(L)'
;MESHEDIAASLQMITDKVMLHMAKHLYENAGSENLCLAGGVTLNCVTNKIAFEETPFVNLFVQPAAHDAGTALGAAFFIWNHLLDNEQRQPMTHAYLGPSFTDAEIEAELQAHGLSYKHTDQVEREVADLISQNNIVGFFQDRMEIGPRALGNRSLLADPRHPDMREILNRKVKHREYFRPLVPSILYEQAKNWFHIEKETSAADFMLIAYPAKESRKDKIPAVVHVDGTSRIQTVKKDTNPRYHKLISEFYRISGVPIVLNTSFNDSEPIVCTPKDAINTFLKTGIDYLALGDFIVDKANNR
;
A
#
# COMPACT_ATOMS: atom_id res chain seq x y z
N MET A 1 -19.99 6.07 -22.52
CA MET A 1 -19.17 5.41 -21.48
C MET A 1 -18.29 4.33 -22.10
N GLU A 2 -18.85 3.39 -22.87
CA GLU A 2 -18.08 2.32 -23.55
C GLU A 2 -16.85 2.81 -24.33
N SER A 3 -16.96 3.90 -25.10
CA SER A 3 -15.82 4.44 -25.87
C SER A 3 -14.58 4.81 -25.01
N HIS A 4 -14.75 5.33 -23.78
CA HIS A 4 -13.61 5.66 -22.92
C HIS A 4 -13.00 4.43 -22.23
N GLU A 5 -13.83 3.44 -21.88
CA GLU A 5 -13.40 2.17 -21.30
C GLU A 5 -12.62 1.36 -22.35
N ASP A 6 -13.09 1.32 -23.59
CA ASP A 6 -12.41 0.68 -24.72
C ASP A 6 -11.06 1.34 -25.02
N ILE A 7 -11.00 2.68 -24.99
CA ILE A 7 -9.74 3.42 -25.15
C ILE A 7 -8.78 3.09 -24.00
N ALA A 8 -9.25 3.10 -22.75
CA ALA A 8 -8.41 2.78 -21.59
C ALA A 8 -7.87 1.35 -21.65
N ALA A 9 -8.72 0.37 -21.98
CA ALA A 9 -8.34 -1.02 -22.14
C ALA A 9 -7.35 -1.21 -23.31
N SER A 10 -7.57 -0.53 -24.44
CA SER A 10 -6.67 -0.57 -25.59
C SER A 10 -5.30 0.02 -25.26
N LEU A 11 -5.27 1.17 -24.57
CA LEU A 11 -4.02 1.80 -24.12
C LEU A 11 -3.26 0.88 -23.16
N GLN A 12 -3.94 0.29 -22.17
CA GLN A 12 -3.34 -0.68 -21.26
C GLN A 12 -2.72 -1.87 -22.03
N MET A 13 -3.49 -2.48 -22.95
CA MET A 13 -3.01 -3.60 -23.77
C MET A 13 -1.76 -3.23 -24.59
N ILE A 14 -1.73 -2.03 -25.19
CA ILE A 14 -0.58 -1.58 -25.97
C ILE A 14 0.62 -1.30 -25.05
N THR A 15 0.41 -0.67 -23.89
CA THR A 15 1.46 -0.48 -22.88
C THR A 15 2.07 -1.80 -22.45
N ASP A 16 1.25 -2.82 -22.19
CA ASP A 16 1.72 -4.16 -21.82
C ASP A 16 2.57 -4.81 -22.91
N LYS A 17 2.10 -4.74 -24.17
CA LYS A 17 2.84 -5.26 -25.33
C LYS A 17 4.19 -4.58 -25.52
N VAL A 18 4.23 -3.25 -25.41
CA VAL A 18 5.47 -2.46 -25.57
C VAL A 18 6.45 -2.78 -24.45
N MET A 19 6.00 -2.80 -23.20
CA MET A 19 6.87 -3.10 -22.05
C MET A 19 7.40 -4.53 -22.09
N LEU A 20 6.58 -5.51 -22.48
CA LEU A 20 7.03 -6.88 -22.68
C LEU A 20 8.08 -6.98 -23.80
N HIS A 21 7.87 -6.29 -24.93
CA HIS A 21 8.83 -6.25 -26.03
C HIS A 21 10.18 -5.66 -25.58
N MET A 22 10.15 -4.55 -24.85
CA MET A 22 11.35 -3.92 -24.29
C MET A 22 12.06 -4.84 -23.28
N ALA A 23 11.31 -5.51 -22.40
CA ALA A 23 11.89 -6.41 -21.41
C ALA A 23 12.56 -7.64 -22.07
N LYS A 24 11.94 -8.22 -23.10
CA LYS A 24 12.53 -9.32 -23.88
C LYS A 24 13.82 -8.88 -24.57
N HIS A 25 13.79 -7.74 -25.25
CA HIS A 25 14.97 -7.17 -25.89
C HIS A 25 16.09 -6.88 -24.87
N LEU A 26 15.75 -6.32 -23.70
CA LEU A 26 16.72 -6.07 -22.64
C LEU A 26 17.37 -7.37 -22.13
N TYR A 27 16.58 -8.43 -21.91
CA TYR A 27 17.11 -9.71 -21.44
C TYR A 27 18.14 -10.30 -22.41
N GLU A 28 17.87 -10.24 -23.72
CA GLU A 28 18.77 -10.72 -24.78
C GLU A 28 20.12 -9.98 -24.83
N ASN A 29 20.14 -8.71 -24.37
CA ASN A 29 21.31 -7.83 -24.51
C ASN A 29 22.05 -7.55 -23.18
N ALA A 30 21.38 -7.66 -22.03
CA ALA A 30 21.91 -7.21 -20.75
C ALA A 30 22.83 -8.22 -20.04
N GLY A 31 22.72 -9.52 -20.35
CA GLY A 31 23.50 -10.57 -19.67
C GLY A 31 23.22 -10.67 -18.15
N SER A 32 22.03 -10.26 -17.70
CA SER A 32 21.63 -10.20 -16.28
C SER A 32 20.29 -10.87 -16.06
N GLU A 33 20.14 -11.56 -14.94
CA GLU A 33 18.87 -12.15 -14.49
C GLU A 33 17.96 -11.15 -13.75
N ASN A 34 18.44 -9.91 -13.55
CA ASN A 34 17.76 -8.87 -12.78
C ASN A 34 17.08 -7.86 -13.70
N LEU A 35 15.77 -7.68 -13.53
CA LEU A 35 14.97 -6.62 -14.14
C LEU A 35 14.80 -5.48 -13.13
N CYS A 36 15.32 -4.30 -13.46
CA CYS A 36 15.15 -3.08 -12.68
C CYS A 36 14.25 -2.09 -13.43
N LEU A 37 13.16 -1.66 -12.82
CA LEU A 37 12.17 -0.77 -13.42
C LEU A 37 12.06 0.54 -12.62
N ALA A 38 12.05 1.65 -13.35
CA ALA A 38 11.77 3.00 -12.87
C ALA A 38 11.12 3.83 -14.00
N GLY A 39 10.68 5.05 -13.69
CA GLY A 39 9.89 5.90 -14.58
C GLY A 39 8.39 5.71 -14.33
N GLY A 40 7.60 6.77 -14.54
CA GLY A 40 6.18 6.82 -14.13
C GLY A 40 5.30 5.68 -14.66
N VAL A 41 5.60 5.15 -15.85
CA VAL A 41 4.90 3.98 -16.44
C VAL A 41 4.98 2.75 -15.53
N THR A 42 6.08 2.60 -14.79
CA THR A 42 6.33 1.42 -13.93
C THR A 42 5.57 1.49 -12.59
N LEU A 43 4.76 2.53 -12.36
CA LEU A 43 3.71 2.49 -11.32
C LEU A 43 2.51 1.63 -11.73
N ASN A 44 2.50 1.12 -12.96
CA ASN A 44 1.52 0.18 -13.49
C ASN A 44 1.85 -1.26 -13.06
N CYS A 45 1.18 -1.74 -12.02
CA CYS A 45 1.42 -3.06 -11.45
C CYS A 45 1.03 -4.22 -12.36
N VAL A 46 0.08 -4.02 -13.29
CA VAL A 46 -0.34 -5.03 -14.27
C VAL A 46 0.76 -5.20 -15.32
N THR A 47 1.27 -4.10 -15.84
CA THR A 47 2.37 -4.11 -16.80
C THR A 47 3.65 -4.68 -16.20
N ASN A 48 3.98 -4.36 -14.95
CA ASN A 48 5.14 -4.92 -14.25
C ASN A 48 5.04 -6.45 -14.11
N LYS A 49 3.84 -6.97 -13.78
CA LYS A 49 3.59 -8.42 -13.73
C LYS A 49 3.90 -9.07 -15.08
N ILE A 50 3.36 -8.53 -16.17
CA ILE A 50 3.56 -9.07 -17.53
C ILE A 50 5.05 -9.04 -17.91
N ALA A 51 5.71 -7.90 -17.73
CA ALA A 51 7.13 -7.74 -18.05
C ALA A 51 8.04 -8.71 -17.27
N PHE A 52 7.66 -9.10 -16.05
CA PHE A 52 8.44 -9.98 -15.21
C PHE A 52 8.10 -11.47 -15.37
N GLU A 53 6.82 -11.83 -15.37
CA GLU A 53 6.38 -13.23 -15.43
C GLU A 53 6.54 -13.82 -16.84
N GLU A 54 6.33 -13.03 -17.89
CA GLU A 54 6.43 -13.49 -19.30
C GLU A 54 7.83 -13.36 -19.91
N THR A 55 8.84 -13.12 -19.08
CA THR A 55 10.25 -13.07 -19.48
C THR A 55 11.09 -14.01 -18.63
N PRO A 56 12.34 -14.32 -19.04
CA PRO A 56 13.20 -15.22 -18.26
C PRO A 56 13.93 -14.52 -17.10
N PHE A 57 13.63 -13.26 -16.80
CA PHE A 57 14.17 -12.60 -15.60
C PHE A 57 13.76 -13.37 -14.34
N VAL A 58 14.70 -13.44 -13.39
CA VAL A 58 14.55 -14.16 -12.12
C VAL A 58 14.20 -13.20 -11.00
N ASN A 59 14.80 -12.01 -11.01
CA ASN A 59 14.58 -11.00 -9.99
C ASN A 59 13.94 -9.74 -10.60
N LEU A 60 12.98 -9.16 -9.87
CA LEU A 60 12.39 -7.87 -10.20
C LEU A 60 12.58 -6.89 -9.04
N PHE A 61 13.08 -5.70 -9.37
CA PHE A 61 13.00 -4.53 -8.51
C PHE A 61 12.28 -3.39 -9.24
N VAL A 62 11.24 -2.85 -8.62
CA VAL A 62 10.55 -1.64 -9.08
C VAL A 62 10.72 -0.58 -8.01
N GLN A 63 11.21 0.60 -8.37
CA GLN A 63 11.43 1.70 -7.42
C GLN A 63 10.08 2.20 -6.84
N PRO A 64 9.86 2.18 -5.50
CA PRO A 64 8.61 2.67 -4.89
C PRO A 64 8.20 4.10 -5.26
N ALA A 65 9.19 4.97 -5.43
CA ALA A 65 9.00 6.32 -5.94
C ALA A 65 9.33 6.40 -7.44
N ALA A 66 8.88 5.45 -8.27
CA ALA A 66 9.30 5.33 -9.67
C ALA A 66 9.02 6.55 -10.58
N HIS A 67 8.07 7.41 -10.20
CA HIS A 67 7.82 8.67 -10.88
C HIS A 67 8.93 9.69 -10.59
N ASP A 68 8.77 10.92 -11.10
CA ASP A 68 9.83 11.93 -11.05
C ASP A 68 10.30 12.30 -9.63
N ALA A 69 9.50 12.06 -8.58
CA ALA A 69 9.96 12.24 -7.20
C ALA A 69 11.14 11.34 -6.83
N GLY A 70 11.31 10.18 -7.46
CA GLY A 70 12.46 9.30 -7.26
C GLY A 70 13.76 9.79 -7.87
N THR A 71 13.72 10.82 -8.74
CA THR A 71 14.93 11.34 -9.41
C THR A 71 15.91 11.97 -8.43
N ALA A 72 15.42 12.58 -7.34
CA ALA A 72 16.29 13.10 -6.27
C ALA A 72 17.13 11.99 -5.63
N LEU A 73 16.52 10.82 -5.37
CA LEU A 73 17.21 9.64 -4.85
C LEU A 73 18.20 9.09 -5.89
N GLY A 74 17.79 9.02 -7.17
CA GLY A 74 18.66 8.59 -8.26
C GLY A 74 19.89 9.48 -8.45
N ALA A 75 19.72 10.81 -8.36
CA ALA A 75 20.81 11.77 -8.45
C ALA A 75 21.80 11.61 -7.27
N ALA A 76 21.30 11.43 -6.05
CA ALA A 76 22.13 11.17 -4.89
C ALA A 76 22.97 9.89 -5.05
N PHE A 77 22.35 8.78 -5.51
CA PHE A 77 23.08 7.54 -5.78
C PHE A 77 24.07 7.67 -6.94
N PHE A 78 23.73 8.43 -7.98
CA PHE A 78 24.66 8.68 -9.08
C PHE A 78 25.94 9.36 -8.57
N ILE A 79 25.80 10.45 -7.80
CA ILE A 79 26.95 11.15 -7.21
C ILE A 79 27.72 10.22 -6.28
N TRP A 80 27.03 9.54 -5.37
CA TRP A 80 27.63 8.66 -4.37
C TRP A 80 28.46 7.53 -5.01
N ASN A 81 27.91 6.85 -6.01
CA ASN A 81 28.53 5.67 -6.60
C ASN A 81 29.48 5.97 -7.77
N HIS A 82 29.22 7.01 -8.57
CA HIS A 82 29.97 7.26 -9.81
C HIS A 82 30.92 8.46 -9.74
N LEU A 83 30.67 9.43 -8.84
CA LEU A 83 31.53 10.61 -8.70
C LEU A 83 32.40 10.56 -7.46
N LEU A 84 31.95 9.84 -6.42
CA LEU A 84 32.66 9.67 -5.15
C LEU A 84 33.24 8.25 -4.98
N ASP A 85 33.09 7.37 -5.97
CA ASP A 85 33.61 5.99 -5.99
C ASP A 85 33.25 5.16 -4.74
N ASN A 86 32.11 5.44 -4.10
CA ASN A 86 31.65 4.62 -2.99
C ASN A 86 30.97 3.36 -3.52
N GLU A 87 31.53 2.21 -3.20
CA GLU A 87 30.99 0.90 -3.63
C GLU A 87 29.91 0.37 -2.68
N GLN A 88 29.79 0.92 -1.47
CA GLN A 88 28.78 0.47 -0.51
C GLN A 88 27.37 0.79 -1.00
N ARG A 89 26.58 -0.27 -1.20
CA ARG A 89 25.16 -0.19 -1.58
C ARG A 89 24.34 -0.90 -0.51
N GLN A 90 23.29 -0.23 -0.05
CA GLN A 90 22.30 -0.83 0.84
C GLN A 90 21.03 -1.12 0.03
N PRO A 91 20.45 -2.33 0.10
CA PRO A 91 19.19 -2.62 -0.56
C PRO A 91 18.07 -1.78 0.06
N MET A 92 17.17 -1.27 -0.78
CA MET A 92 15.94 -0.63 -0.30
C MET A 92 14.94 -1.71 0.11
N THR A 93 14.92 -2.04 1.41
CA THR A 93 14.05 -3.08 1.98
C THR A 93 12.67 -2.54 2.39
N HIS A 94 12.53 -1.22 2.54
CA HIS A 94 11.26 -0.57 2.87
C HIS A 94 11.19 0.85 2.28
N ALA A 95 9.99 1.45 2.30
CA ALA A 95 9.73 2.81 1.81
C ALA A 95 9.62 3.87 2.91
N TYR A 96 9.76 3.50 4.19
CA TYR A 96 9.60 4.40 5.34
C TYR A 96 10.75 5.41 5.53
N LEU A 97 10.87 6.38 4.62
CA LEU A 97 11.93 7.39 4.59
C LEU A 97 11.47 8.79 5.04
N GLY A 98 10.16 8.99 5.17
CA GLY A 98 9.57 10.26 5.62
C GLY A 98 9.68 10.48 7.14
N PRO A 99 9.02 11.54 7.65
CA PRO A 99 9.05 11.90 9.07
C PRO A 99 8.25 10.91 9.94
N SER A 100 8.62 10.83 11.21
CA SER A 100 7.88 10.20 12.30
C SER A 100 7.62 11.22 13.40
N PHE A 101 6.62 10.98 14.24
CA PHE A 101 6.22 11.86 15.33
C PHE A 101 6.16 11.07 16.62
N THR A 102 6.62 11.68 17.71
CA THR A 102 6.58 11.12 19.05
C THR A 102 5.17 11.18 19.63
N ASP A 103 4.87 10.34 20.61
CA ASP A 103 3.59 10.37 21.31
C ASP A 103 3.32 11.73 21.97
N ALA A 104 4.35 12.43 22.44
CA ALA A 104 4.22 13.78 23.00
C ALA A 104 3.78 14.82 21.95
N GLU A 105 4.34 14.76 20.72
CA GLU A 105 3.93 15.64 19.62
C GLU A 105 2.51 15.32 19.15
N ILE A 106 2.15 14.03 19.11
CA ILE A 106 0.82 13.56 18.76
C ILE A 106 -0.22 14.02 19.80
N GLU A 107 0.06 13.81 21.08
CA GLU A 107 -0.84 14.17 22.17
C GLU A 107 -1.07 15.68 22.22
N ALA A 108 -0.01 16.47 22.04
CA ALA A 108 -0.12 17.93 21.97
C ALA A 108 -1.08 18.38 20.86
N GLU A 109 -1.04 17.73 19.69
CA GLU A 109 -1.94 18.06 18.58
C GLU A 109 -3.38 17.62 18.85
N LEU A 110 -3.59 16.46 19.49
CA LEU A 110 -4.91 15.98 19.91
C LEU A 110 -5.55 16.95 20.93
N GLN A 111 -4.77 17.40 21.92
CA GLN A 111 -5.20 18.38 22.92
C GLN A 111 -5.48 19.75 22.31
N ALA A 112 -4.65 20.20 21.36
CA ALA A 112 -4.87 21.46 20.65
C ALA A 112 -6.18 21.47 19.85
N HIS A 113 -6.63 20.31 19.37
CA HIS A 113 -7.93 20.14 18.71
C HIS A 113 -9.09 19.85 19.67
N GLY A 114 -8.83 19.77 20.99
CA GLY A 114 -9.84 19.48 22.00
C GLY A 114 -10.46 18.08 21.87
N LEU A 115 -9.73 17.12 21.30
CA LEU A 115 -10.26 15.78 21.06
C LEU A 115 -10.21 14.93 22.32
N SER A 116 -11.26 14.14 22.55
CA SER A 116 -11.29 13.04 23.51
C SER A 116 -10.64 11.81 22.90
N TYR A 117 -9.64 11.25 23.57
CA TYR A 117 -8.86 10.12 23.10
C TYR A 117 -8.56 9.12 24.22
N LYS A 118 -8.20 7.90 23.83
CA LYS A 118 -7.72 6.84 24.71
C LYS A 118 -6.26 6.53 24.37
N HIS A 119 -5.38 6.51 25.38
CA HIS A 119 -4.03 5.97 25.25
C HIS A 119 -4.02 4.47 25.56
N THR A 120 -3.30 3.64 24.78
CA THR A 120 -3.25 2.19 24.97
C THR A 120 -1.93 1.58 24.48
N ASP A 121 -1.45 0.55 25.18
CA ASP A 121 -0.28 -0.25 24.79
C ASP A 121 -0.61 -1.38 23.79
N GLN A 122 -1.89 -1.48 23.42
CA GLN A 122 -2.45 -2.54 22.59
C GLN A 122 -3.12 -1.99 21.32
N VAL A 123 -2.64 -0.86 20.79
CA VAL A 123 -3.23 -0.22 19.59
C VAL A 123 -3.43 -1.21 18.45
N GLU A 124 -2.46 -2.07 18.15
CA GLU A 124 -2.58 -3.01 17.03
C GLU A 124 -3.75 -4.00 17.21
N ARG A 125 -3.96 -4.46 18.45
CA ARG A 125 -5.04 -5.40 18.78
C ARG A 125 -6.40 -4.71 18.77
N GLU A 126 -6.47 -3.51 19.35
CA GLU A 126 -7.71 -2.73 19.39
C GLU A 126 -8.13 -2.29 17.98
N VAL A 127 -7.19 -1.83 17.16
CA VAL A 127 -7.46 -1.49 15.76
C VAL A 127 -7.91 -2.73 14.98
N ALA A 128 -7.30 -3.89 15.20
CA ALA A 128 -7.75 -5.14 14.58
C ALA A 128 -9.19 -5.51 14.96
N ASP A 129 -9.57 -5.34 16.22
CA ASP A 129 -10.95 -5.54 16.69
C ASP A 129 -11.93 -4.55 16.04
N LEU A 130 -11.58 -3.26 16.01
CA LEU A 130 -12.37 -2.21 15.35
C LEU A 130 -12.58 -2.49 13.86
N ILE A 131 -11.52 -2.90 13.15
CA ILE A 131 -11.60 -3.30 11.75
C ILE A 131 -12.54 -4.50 11.61
N SER A 132 -12.44 -5.51 12.47
CA SER A 132 -13.30 -6.71 12.42
C SER A 132 -14.79 -6.44 12.64
N GLN A 133 -15.11 -5.28 13.23
CA GLN A 133 -16.46 -4.76 13.44
C GLN A 133 -16.93 -3.86 12.28
N ASN A 134 -16.22 -3.87 11.14
CA ASN A 134 -16.50 -3.10 9.93
C ASN A 134 -16.28 -1.58 10.06
N ASN A 135 -15.49 -1.14 11.04
CA ASN A 135 -15.12 0.27 11.14
C ASN A 135 -14.00 0.63 10.15
N ILE A 136 -14.02 1.85 9.63
CA ILE A 136 -12.90 2.44 8.90
C ILE A 136 -11.98 3.12 9.90
N VAL A 137 -10.71 2.69 9.92
CA VAL A 137 -9.70 3.23 10.84
C VAL A 137 -8.61 3.98 10.06
N GLY A 138 -8.42 5.26 10.37
CA GLY A 138 -7.22 6.00 10.01
C GLY A 138 -6.05 5.52 10.86
N PHE A 139 -5.03 4.96 10.24
CA PHE A 139 -3.88 4.37 10.91
C PHE A 139 -2.61 5.16 10.56
N PHE A 140 -2.09 5.88 11.56
CA PHE A 140 -0.96 6.77 11.47
C PHE A 140 0.13 6.30 12.44
N GLN A 141 1.19 5.71 11.91
CA GLN A 141 2.26 5.10 12.70
C GLN A 141 3.63 5.41 12.13
N ASP A 142 4.63 5.56 13.01
CA ASP A 142 6.05 5.60 12.67
C ASP A 142 6.40 6.54 11.48
N ARG A 143 7.49 6.22 10.76
CA ARG A 143 7.98 6.98 9.61
C ARG A 143 7.07 6.83 8.41
N MET A 144 6.68 7.95 7.80
CA MET A 144 5.88 7.97 6.58
C MET A 144 6.58 7.24 5.41
N GLU A 145 5.80 6.55 4.58
CA GLU A 145 6.28 5.95 3.33
C GLU A 145 6.52 6.98 2.22
N ILE A 146 7.60 6.80 1.44
CA ILE A 146 7.85 7.54 0.19
C ILE A 146 7.06 6.92 -0.97
N GLY A 147 6.61 7.76 -1.89
CA GLY A 147 5.92 7.34 -3.10
C GLY A 147 4.40 7.52 -3.01
N PRO A 148 3.66 7.08 -4.04
CA PRO A 148 2.24 7.39 -4.18
C PRO A 148 1.31 6.39 -3.47
N ARG A 149 1.86 5.43 -2.72
CA ARG A 149 1.12 4.34 -2.09
C ARG A 149 1.27 4.44 -0.58
N ALA A 150 0.17 4.29 0.16
CA ALA A 150 0.25 4.02 1.58
C ALA A 150 0.55 2.55 1.81
N LEU A 151 1.51 2.27 2.67
CA LEU A 151 2.13 0.97 2.91
C LEU A 151 2.11 0.63 4.41
N GLY A 152 1.05 1.05 5.11
CA GLY A 152 0.80 0.71 6.51
C GLY A 152 1.11 1.80 7.53
N ASN A 153 1.73 2.93 7.14
CA ASN A 153 2.11 3.98 8.10
C ASN A 153 1.25 5.25 7.98
N ARG A 154 0.69 5.53 6.81
CA ARG A 154 -0.34 6.58 6.60
C ARG A 154 -1.53 6.00 5.82
N SER A 155 -2.26 5.10 6.46
CA SER A 155 -3.23 4.22 5.79
C SER A 155 -4.65 4.36 6.33
N LEU A 156 -5.65 4.16 5.47
CA LEU A 156 -7.01 3.84 5.88
C LEU A 156 -7.19 2.33 5.80
N LEU A 157 -7.57 1.74 6.93
CA LEU A 157 -7.73 0.30 7.09
C LEU A 157 -9.20 -0.06 7.27
N ALA A 158 -9.61 -1.17 6.70
CA ALA A 158 -10.97 -1.69 6.82
C ALA A 158 -11.03 -3.21 6.62
N ASP A 159 -12.19 -3.81 6.91
CA ASP A 159 -12.39 -5.25 6.79
C ASP A 159 -12.48 -5.67 5.31
N PRO A 160 -11.57 -6.52 4.80
CA PRO A 160 -11.63 -6.96 3.41
C PRO A 160 -12.76 -7.98 3.16
N ARG A 161 -13.33 -8.57 4.22
CA ARG A 161 -14.36 -9.61 4.14
C ARG A 161 -15.74 -9.04 3.82
N HIS A 162 -15.99 -7.77 4.15
CA HIS A 162 -17.27 -7.12 3.93
C HIS A 162 -17.43 -6.71 2.46
N PRO A 163 -18.40 -7.29 1.70
CA PRO A 163 -18.53 -7.05 0.26
C PRO A 163 -18.70 -5.58 -0.12
N ASP A 164 -19.45 -4.83 0.69
CA ASP A 164 -19.77 -3.43 0.41
C ASP A 164 -18.71 -2.45 0.94
N MET A 165 -17.66 -2.92 1.61
CA MET A 165 -16.67 -2.03 2.24
C MET A 165 -16.00 -1.09 1.22
N ARG A 166 -15.85 -1.56 -0.03
CA ARG A 166 -15.34 -0.72 -1.11
C ARG A 166 -16.23 0.48 -1.39
N GLU A 167 -17.54 0.25 -1.49
CA GLU A 167 -18.51 1.31 -1.71
C GLU A 167 -18.61 2.23 -0.49
N ILE A 168 -18.64 1.66 0.71
CA ILE A 168 -18.72 2.40 1.97
C ILE A 168 -17.53 3.36 2.09
N LEU A 169 -16.30 2.89 1.86
CA LEU A 169 -15.10 3.72 1.94
C LEU A 169 -15.08 4.79 0.86
N ASN A 170 -15.47 4.44 -0.37
CA ASN A 170 -15.57 5.41 -1.47
C ASN A 170 -16.60 6.51 -1.16
N ARG A 171 -17.73 6.19 -0.52
CA ARG A 171 -18.77 7.16 -0.17
C ARG A 171 -18.44 7.99 1.07
N LYS A 172 -17.92 7.37 2.13
CA LYS A 172 -17.67 8.02 3.43
C LYS A 172 -16.41 8.90 3.43
N VAL A 173 -15.40 8.54 2.64
CA VAL A 173 -14.07 9.17 2.76
C VAL A 173 -13.51 9.66 1.44
N LYS A 174 -13.58 8.87 0.37
CA LYS A 174 -12.81 9.16 -0.85
C LYS A 174 -13.52 9.95 -1.92
N HIS A 175 -14.85 9.97 -1.89
CA HIS A 175 -15.72 10.63 -2.87
C HIS A 175 -15.33 10.36 -4.34
N ARG A 176 -14.90 9.12 -4.63
CA ARG A 176 -14.33 8.71 -5.92
C ARG A 176 -15.16 7.64 -6.61
N GLU A 177 -14.82 7.37 -7.87
CA GLU A 177 -15.55 6.48 -8.77
C GLU A 177 -15.60 5.03 -8.27
N TYR A 178 -16.71 4.36 -8.54
CA TYR A 178 -17.02 3.01 -8.04
C TYR A 178 -16.02 1.93 -8.50
N PHE A 179 -15.38 2.12 -9.65
CA PHE A 179 -14.46 1.16 -10.25
C PHE A 179 -13.03 1.25 -9.69
N ARG A 180 -12.70 2.25 -8.86
CA ARG A 180 -11.34 2.33 -8.31
C ARG A 180 -11.11 1.20 -7.30
N PRO A 181 -10.04 0.41 -7.49
CA PRO A 181 -9.73 -0.64 -6.55
C PRO A 181 -9.34 -0.16 -5.17
N LEU A 182 -9.58 -1.05 -4.22
CA LEU A 182 -8.92 -1.08 -2.93
C LEU A 182 -8.05 -2.33 -2.89
N VAL A 183 -7.00 -2.28 -2.07
CA VAL A 183 -5.89 -3.21 -2.18
C VAL A 183 -5.63 -3.90 -0.84
N PRO A 184 -5.19 -5.16 -0.84
CA PRO A 184 -4.90 -5.89 0.36
C PRO A 184 -3.47 -5.63 0.86
N SER A 185 -3.34 -5.51 2.17
CA SER A 185 -2.07 -5.76 2.88
C SER A 185 -2.16 -7.13 3.54
N ILE A 186 -1.20 -8.01 3.25
CA ILE A 186 -1.18 -9.41 3.66
C ILE A 186 0.12 -9.75 4.40
N LEU A 187 0.04 -10.60 5.42
CA LEU A 187 1.23 -11.19 6.05
C LEU A 187 2.07 -11.93 4.99
N TYR A 188 3.35 -11.60 4.87
CA TYR A 188 4.25 -12.17 3.86
C TYR A 188 4.19 -13.71 3.84
N GLU A 189 4.25 -14.33 5.01
CA GLU A 189 4.19 -15.79 5.20
C GLU A 189 2.88 -16.43 4.75
N GLN A 190 1.82 -15.65 4.53
CA GLN A 190 0.51 -16.11 4.05
C GLN A 190 0.27 -15.78 2.57
N ALA A 191 1.12 -14.96 1.93
CA ALA A 191 0.87 -14.44 0.58
C ALA A 191 0.60 -15.56 -0.45
N LYS A 192 1.48 -16.56 -0.51
CA LYS A 192 1.33 -17.74 -1.39
C LYS A 192 0.13 -18.63 -1.05
N ASN A 193 -0.45 -18.53 0.15
CA ASN A 193 -1.66 -19.28 0.52
C ASN A 193 -2.94 -18.64 -0.01
N TRP A 194 -2.87 -17.36 -0.41
CA TRP A 194 -4.02 -16.56 -0.84
C TRP A 194 -3.94 -16.14 -2.30
N PHE A 195 -2.74 -15.98 -2.85
CA PHE A 195 -2.51 -15.53 -4.23
C PHE A 195 -1.65 -16.53 -5.01
N HIS A 196 -1.82 -16.55 -6.33
CA HIS A 196 -0.97 -17.27 -7.27
C HIS A 196 0.31 -16.45 -7.52
N ILE A 197 1.35 -16.72 -6.74
CA ILE A 197 2.67 -16.07 -6.84
C ILE A 197 3.66 -17.10 -7.37
N GLU A 198 3.94 -17.03 -8.68
CA GLU A 198 4.90 -17.93 -9.34
C GLU A 198 6.34 -17.45 -9.12
N LYS A 199 6.57 -16.15 -9.30
CA LYS A 199 7.87 -15.50 -9.06
C LYS A 199 7.75 -14.53 -7.89
N GLU A 200 8.51 -14.77 -6.83
CA GLU A 200 8.58 -13.84 -5.71
C GLU A 200 9.39 -12.58 -6.08
N THR A 201 8.97 -11.43 -5.55
CA THR A 201 9.64 -10.15 -5.80
C THR A 201 9.32 -9.15 -4.69
N SER A 202 10.27 -8.28 -4.37
CA SER A 202 10.04 -7.15 -3.46
C SER A 202 9.07 -6.12 -4.03
N ALA A 203 8.74 -6.13 -5.33
CA ALA A 203 7.69 -5.27 -5.89
C ALA A 203 6.33 -5.48 -5.20
N ALA A 204 6.09 -6.67 -4.65
CA ALA A 204 4.91 -6.97 -3.84
C ALA A 204 4.91 -6.25 -2.49
N ASP A 205 6.07 -5.93 -1.91
CA ASP A 205 6.16 -5.19 -0.64
C ASP A 205 5.69 -3.72 -0.81
N PHE A 206 5.63 -3.23 -2.05
CA PHE A 206 5.37 -1.82 -2.40
C PHE A 206 4.08 -1.60 -3.20
N MET A 207 3.24 -2.63 -3.36
CA MET A 207 2.06 -2.58 -4.24
C MET A 207 2.39 -2.24 -5.70
N LEU A 208 3.48 -2.81 -6.24
CA LEU A 208 3.94 -2.57 -7.62
C LEU A 208 3.79 -3.79 -8.53
N ILE A 209 3.10 -4.82 -8.06
CA ILE A 209 2.75 -6.01 -8.84
C ILE A 209 1.37 -6.51 -8.42
N ALA A 210 0.65 -7.16 -9.35
CA ALA A 210 -0.65 -7.77 -9.10
C ALA A 210 -0.61 -9.28 -9.32
N TYR A 211 -1.40 -10.02 -8.55
CA TYR A 211 -1.51 -11.47 -8.66
C TYR A 211 -2.97 -11.92 -8.67
N PRO A 212 -3.28 -13.03 -9.36
CA PRO A 212 -4.57 -13.69 -9.21
C PRO A 212 -4.78 -14.17 -7.78
N ALA A 213 -5.94 -13.88 -7.19
CA ALA A 213 -6.36 -14.53 -5.95
C ALA A 213 -6.67 -16.01 -6.23
N LYS A 214 -6.39 -16.87 -5.26
CA LYS A 214 -6.76 -18.29 -5.36
C LYS A 214 -8.27 -18.44 -5.36
N GLU A 215 -8.78 -19.31 -6.24
CA GLU A 215 -10.23 -19.53 -6.41
C GLU A 215 -10.92 -19.89 -5.09
N SER A 216 -10.29 -20.71 -4.25
CA SER A 216 -10.80 -21.10 -2.93
C SER A 216 -10.76 -20.02 -1.84
N ARG A 217 -10.25 -18.83 -2.17
CA ARG A 217 -9.97 -17.73 -1.23
C ARG A 217 -10.61 -16.41 -1.63
N LYS A 218 -10.82 -16.14 -2.92
CA LYS A 218 -11.30 -14.84 -3.41
C LYS A 218 -12.61 -14.38 -2.76
N ASP A 219 -13.56 -15.28 -2.53
CA ASP A 219 -14.86 -14.96 -1.92
C ASP A 219 -14.76 -14.61 -0.43
N LYS A 220 -13.62 -14.89 0.21
CA LYS A 220 -13.37 -14.52 1.62
C LYS A 220 -12.89 -13.07 1.78
N ILE A 221 -12.47 -12.42 0.69
CA ILE A 221 -11.92 -11.06 0.69
C ILE A 221 -12.49 -10.21 -0.46
N PRO A 222 -13.83 -10.18 -0.62
CA PRO A 222 -14.48 -9.57 -1.78
C PRO A 222 -14.17 -8.07 -1.97
N ALA A 223 -13.82 -7.34 -0.90
CA ALA A 223 -13.57 -5.90 -0.98
C ALA A 223 -12.24 -5.54 -1.68
N VAL A 224 -11.32 -6.50 -1.82
CA VAL A 224 -9.94 -6.27 -2.28
C VAL A 224 -9.55 -7.15 -3.46
N VAL A 225 -10.50 -7.88 -4.06
CA VAL A 225 -10.29 -8.65 -5.29
C VAL A 225 -11.07 -7.97 -6.42
N HIS A 226 -10.41 -7.79 -7.56
CA HIS A 226 -11.02 -7.20 -8.75
C HIS A 226 -11.98 -8.16 -9.44
N VAL A 227 -12.80 -7.62 -10.35
CA VAL A 227 -13.75 -8.38 -11.17
C VAL A 227 -13.07 -9.46 -12.04
N ASP A 228 -11.79 -9.28 -12.37
CA ASP A 228 -10.97 -10.25 -13.10
C ASP A 228 -10.27 -11.28 -12.19
N GLY A 229 -10.57 -11.26 -10.88
CA GLY A 229 -9.99 -12.16 -9.88
C GLY A 229 -8.58 -11.77 -9.42
N THR A 230 -8.01 -10.67 -9.91
CA THR A 230 -6.67 -10.23 -9.52
C THR A 230 -6.69 -9.24 -8.35
N SER A 231 -5.54 -9.06 -7.72
CA SER A 231 -5.35 -8.00 -6.74
C SER A 231 -3.90 -7.52 -6.72
N ARG A 232 -3.74 -6.21 -6.53
CA ARG A 232 -2.43 -5.58 -6.31
C ARG A 232 -2.11 -5.63 -4.83
N ILE A 233 -1.20 -6.51 -4.43
CA ILE A 233 -0.97 -6.81 -3.02
C ILE A 233 0.14 -5.96 -2.40
N GLN A 234 0.07 -5.73 -1.10
CA GLN A 234 1.21 -5.39 -0.25
C GLN A 234 1.56 -6.60 0.62
N THR A 235 2.76 -7.17 0.45
CA THR A 235 3.29 -8.13 1.42
C THR A 235 3.94 -7.40 2.60
N VAL A 236 3.57 -7.79 3.82
CA VAL A 236 4.04 -7.15 5.06
C VAL A 236 4.93 -8.12 5.82
N LYS A 237 6.17 -7.70 6.09
CA LYS A 237 7.17 -8.49 6.81
C LYS A 237 7.45 -7.89 8.18
N LYS A 238 7.60 -8.73 9.19
CA LYS A 238 7.79 -8.34 10.59
C LYS A 238 9.05 -7.49 10.82
N ASP A 239 10.11 -7.75 10.09
CA ASP A 239 11.39 -7.04 10.16
C ASP A 239 11.34 -5.64 9.54
N THR A 240 10.48 -5.43 8.54
CA THR A 240 10.31 -4.13 7.87
C THR A 240 9.29 -3.21 8.54
N ASN A 241 8.16 -3.76 9.02
CA ASN A 241 7.12 -3.01 9.71
C ASN A 241 6.47 -3.88 10.82
N PRO A 242 7.07 -3.92 12.02
CA PRO A 242 6.61 -4.80 13.08
C PRO A 242 5.23 -4.42 13.63
N ARG A 243 4.90 -3.12 13.70
CA ARG A 243 3.57 -2.66 14.16
C ARG A 243 2.48 -3.08 13.19
N TYR A 244 2.68 -2.84 11.89
CA TYR A 244 1.69 -3.20 10.89
C TYR A 244 1.55 -4.73 10.73
N HIS A 245 2.66 -5.48 10.79
CA HIS A 245 2.62 -6.94 10.84
C HIS A 245 1.83 -7.46 12.05
N LYS A 246 2.05 -6.88 13.24
CA LYS A 246 1.32 -7.23 14.46
C LYS A 246 -0.18 -6.95 14.34
N LEU A 247 -0.58 -5.79 13.79
CA LEU A 247 -1.99 -5.48 13.53
C LEU A 247 -2.66 -6.53 12.65
N ILE A 248 -2.05 -6.86 11.51
CA ILE A 248 -2.61 -7.86 10.59
C ILE A 248 -2.62 -9.25 11.25
N SER A 249 -1.63 -9.57 12.08
CA SER A 249 -1.59 -10.82 12.86
C SER A 249 -2.72 -10.90 13.89
N GLU A 250 -3.00 -9.81 14.62
CA GLU A 250 -4.15 -9.76 15.54
C GLU A 250 -5.47 -9.86 14.78
N PHE A 251 -5.60 -9.16 13.66
CA PHE A 251 -6.77 -9.30 12.79
C PHE A 251 -6.92 -10.74 12.30
N TYR A 252 -5.83 -11.42 11.95
CA TYR A 252 -5.86 -12.82 11.56
C TYR A 252 -6.37 -13.73 12.67
N ARG A 253 -5.94 -13.51 13.92
CA ARG A 253 -6.42 -14.27 15.08
C ARG A 253 -7.92 -14.10 15.32
N ILE A 254 -8.44 -12.90 15.08
CA ILE A 254 -9.86 -12.57 15.27
C ILE A 254 -10.71 -13.12 14.11
N SER A 255 -10.26 -12.92 12.87
CA SER A 255 -11.07 -13.09 11.66
C SER A 255 -10.84 -14.40 10.91
N GLY A 256 -9.71 -15.07 11.13
CA GLY A 256 -9.22 -16.16 10.29
C GLY A 256 -8.72 -15.71 8.90
N VAL A 257 -8.59 -14.39 8.65
CA VAL A 257 -8.09 -13.80 7.41
C VAL A 257 -6.82 -12.98 7.69
N PRO A 258 -5.66 -13.31 7.08
CA PRO A 258 -4.38 -12.63 7.32
C PRO A 258 -4.19 -11.39 6.45
N ILE A 259 -5.28 -10.68 6.18
CA ILE A 259 -5.37 -9.59 5.21
C ILE A 259 -6.19 -8.48 5.80
N VAL A 260 -5.76 -7.24 5.63
CA VAL A 260 -6.60 -6.05 5.84
C VAL A 260 -6.71 -5.28 4.53
N LEU A 261 -7.82 -4.58 4.33
CA LEU A 261 -7.93 -3.60 3.26
C LEU A 261 -7.03 -2.41 3.61
N ASN A 262 -6.25 -1.93 2.65
CA ASN A 262 -5.41 -0.75 2.78
C ASN A 262 -5.68 0.22 1.62
N THR A 263 -5.84 1.50 1.93
CA THR A 263 -5.76 2.58 0.96
C THR A 263 -5.09 3.80 1.57
N SER A 264 -4.65 4.74 0.73
CA SER A 264 -4.04 6.00 1.16
C SER A 264 -4.84 6.71 2.25
N PHE A 265 -4.20 7.26 3.28
CA PHE A 265 -4.89 8.14 4.23
C PHE A 265 -4.88 9.57 3.70
N ASN A 266 -5.98 9.91 3.02
CA ASN A 266 -6.29 11.22 2.45
C ASN A 266 -7.75 11.25 1.98
N ASP A 267 -8.26 12.42 1.63
CA ASP A 267 -9.44 12.56 0.78
C ASP A 267 -8.99 13.05 -0.61
N SER A 268 -9.21 14.34 -0.91
CA SER A 268 -8.85 14.99 -2.18
C SER A 268 -7.52 15.76 -2.08
N GLU A 269 -6.63 15.32 -1.19
CA GLU A 269 -5.32 15.94 -0.88
C GLU A 269 -4.19 14.89 -0.93
N PRO A 270 -2.91 15.28 -0.80
CA PRO A 270 -1.82 14.31 -0.62
C PRO A 270 -2.04 13.38 0.58
N ILE A 271 -1.30 12.26 0.64
CA ILE A 271 -1.29 11.41 1.84
C ILE A 271 -0.91 12.26 3.05
N VAL A 272 -1.66 12.14 4.14
CA VAL A 272 -1.42 12.89 5.37
C VAL A 272 0.01 12.69 5.86
N CYS A 273 0.70 13.78 6.18
CA CYS A 273 2.09 13.75 6.60
C CYS A 273 2.21 13.86 8.12
N THR A 274 1.61 14.91 8.68
CA THR A 274 1.69 15.29 10.10
C THR A 274 0.49 14.80 10.91
N PRO A 275 0.58 14.75 12.26
CA PRO A 275 -0.56 14.48 13.14
C PRO A 275 -1.74 15.42 12.85
N LYS A 276 -1.46 16.70 12.60
CA LYS A 276 -2.44 17.71 12.22
C LYS A 276 -3.17 17.36 10.93
N ASP A 277 -2.46 16.92 9.90
CA ASP A 277 -3.07 16.51 8.63
C ASP A 277 -4.01 15.31 8.82
N ALA A 278 -3.58 14.34 9.63
CA ALA A 278 -4.36 13.16 9.95
C ALA A 278 -5.63 13.51 10.73
N ILE A 279 -5.54 14.37 11.74
CA ILE A 279 -6.67 14.87 12.52
C ILE A 279 -7.64 15.65 11.64
N ASN A 280 -7.14 16.58 10.82
CA ASN A 280 -8.00 17.36 9.92
C ASN A 280 -8.75 16.48 8.93
N THR A 281 -8.06 15.49 8.35
CA THR A 281 -8.65 14.51 7.44
C THR A 281 -9.69 13.66 8.15
N PHE A 282 -9.37 13.17 9.35
CA PHE A 282 -10.29 12.44 10.20
C PHE A 282 -11.55 13.25 10.50
N LEU A 283 -11.42 14.52 10.90
CA LEU A 283 -12.55 15.37 11.28
C LEU A 283 -13.46 15.75 10.10
N LYS A 284 -12.91 15.99 8.91
CA LYS A 284 -13.71 16.38 7.74
C LYS A 284 -14.36 15.22 6.98
N THR A 285 -13.94 13.98 7.23
CA THR A 285 -14.43 12.79 6.52
C THR A 285 -15.26 11.88 7.44
N GLY A 286 -15.86 10.83 6.85
CA GLY A 286 -16.61 9.80 7.56
C GLY A 286 -15.76 8.65 8.11
N ILE A 287 -14.50 8.88 8.47
CA ILE A 287 -13.66 7.89 9.16
C ILE A 287 -14.25 7.65 10.56
N ASP A 288 -14.34 6.39 10.98
CA ASP A 288 -14.99 6.00 12.24
C ASP A 288 -14.02 6.13 13.43
N TYR A 289 -12.76 5.72 13.25
CA TYR A 289 -11.71 5.82 14.29
C TYR A 289 -10.38 6.32 13.73
N LEU A 290 -9.60 7.00 14.56
CA LEU A 290 -8.22 7.41 14.26
C LEU A 290 -7.27 6.80 15.29
N ALA A 291 -6.36 5.96 14.82
CA ALA A 291 -5.21 5.47 15.58
C ALA A 291 -3.98 6.30 15.21
N LEU A 292 -3.52 7.14 16.13
CA LEU A 292 -2.38 8.05 15.98
C LEU A 292 -1.33 7.69 17.03
N GLY A 293 -0.23 7.05 16.62
CA GLY A 293 0.72 6.49 17.61
C GLY A 293 0.02 5.53 18.56
N ASP A 294 0.18 5.73 19.86
CA ASP A 294 -0.44 4.92 20.92
C ASP A 294 -1.83 5.43 21.37
N PHE A 295 -2.45 6.34 20.59
CA PHE A 295 -3.75 6.93 20.88
C PHE A 295 -4.84 6.48 19.90
N ILE A 296 -6.04 6.22 20.43
CA ILE A 296 -7.25 5.93 19.65
C ILE A 296 -8.30 7.01 19.93
N VAL A 297 -8.80 7.61 18.84
CA VAL A 297 -9.85 8.61 18.85
C VAL A 297 -11.10 8.00 18.21
N ASP A 298 -12.22 8.07 18.92
CA ASP A 298 -13.54 7.68 18.42
C ASP A 298 -14.27 8.91 17.85
N LYS A 299 -14.69 8.84 16.60
CA LYS A 299 -15.42 9.93 15.93
C LYS A 299 -16.74 10.25 16.62
N ALA A 300 -17.44 9.25 17.16
CA ALA A 300 -18.73 9.43 17.82
C ALA A 300 -18.62 10.31 19.09
N ASN A 301 -17.46 10.29 19.75
CA ASN A 301 -17.18 11.10 20.94
C ASN A 301 -16.63 12.50 20.62
N ASN A 302 -16.41 12.83 19.35
CA ASN A 302 -15.69 14.02 18.89
C ASN A 302 -16.42 14.75 17.74
N ARG A 303 -17.75 14.92 17.88
CA ARG A 303 -18.59 15.63 16.92
C ARG A 303 -18.63 17.13 17.13
#